data_AF-A0A352F2Q8-F1
#
_entry.id   AF-A0A352F2Q8-F1
#
_cell.length_a   1.000
_cell.length_b   1.000
_cell.length_c   1.000
_cell.angle_alpha   90.00
_cell.angle_beta   90.00
_cell.angle_gamma   90.00
#
_symmetry.space_group_name_H-M   'P 1'
#
loop_
_entity.id
_entity.type
_entity.pdbx_description
1 polymer ?
#
loop_
_entity_poly.entity_id
_entity_poly.type
_entity_poly.pdbx_seq_one_letter_code
_entity_poly.pdbx_strand_id
1 'polypeptide(L)'
;MKMIMLALLLAITSFGVMAQQPTESGERRVALTDTTVALDAAGASALEGSLRTTALNGTADSPVTNIRMVVKNSSTVSYALVSGLVTFYDSSGVRCGEGLFKADALAVGEAFETDTPGIRIRCSPSTWRIIATNLLPRVAPVVENTAPVSRATTNLLISIDGEEHPLQIDRPLVLTLGSAQRTIVVRPAP
;
A
#
# COMPACT_ATOMS: atom_id res chain seq x y z
N MET A 1 39.86 47.69 -10.73
CA MET A 1 38.92 47.20 -9.70
C MET A 1 37.55 46.79 -10.24
N LYS A 2 36.88 47.55 -11.14
CA LYS A 2 35.56 47.18 -11.70
C LYS A 2 35.51 45.82 -12.43
N MET A 3 36.53 45.46 -13.22
CA MET A 3 36.53 44.16 -13.92
C MET A 3 36.69 42.95 -12.99
N ILE A 4 37.40 43.10 -11.88
CA ILE A 4 37.60 42.02 -10.90
C ILE A 4 36.27 41.73 -10.19
N MET A 5 35.46 42.76 -9.91
CA MET A 5 34.17 42.61 -9.26
C MET A 5 33.13 41.94 -10.17
N LEU A 6 33.17 42.21 -11.48
CA LEU A 6 32.28 41.58 -12.46
C LEU A 6 32.63 40.08 -12.67
N ALA A 7 33.92 39.75 -12.72
CA ALA A 7 34.39 38.37 -12.82
C ALA A 7 34.03 37.56 -11.56
N LEU A 8 34.11 38.17 -10.37
CA LEU A 8 33.69 37.53 -9.12
C LEU A 8 32.17 37.31 -9.07
N LEU A 9 31.37 38.25 -9.59
CA LEU A 9 29.91 38.09 -9.67
C LEU A 9 29.51 36.95 -10.62
N LEU A 10 30.19 36.82 -11.77
CA LEU A 10 29.96 35.72 -12.72
C LEU A 10 30.43 34.35 -12.19
N ALA A 11 31.47 34.32 -11.36
CA ALA A 11 31.94 33.08 -10.72
C ALA A 11 31.01 32.61 -9.59
N ILE A 12 30.25 33.49 -8.96
CA ILE A 12 29.30 33.13 -7.89
C ILE A 12 27.97 32.60 -8.48
N THR A 13 27.55 33.05 -9.67
CA THR A 13 26.32 32.56 -10.31
C THR A 13 26.44 31.15 -10.88
N SER A 14 27.65 30.64 -11.15
CA SER A 14 27.84 29.26 -11.61
C SER A 14 27.68 28.21 -10.52
N PHE A 15 27.85 28.57 -9.24
CA PHE A 15 27.59 27.67 -8.10
C PHE A 15 26.09 27.54 -7.77
N GLY A 16 25.25 28.46 -8.24
CA GLY A 16 23.80 28.40 -8.05
C GLY A 16 23.09 27.32 -8.87
N VAL A 17 23.76 26.72 -9.86
CA VAL A 17 23.17 25.71 -10.75
C VAL A 17 23.25 24.29 -10.17
N MET A 18 24.12 24.05 -9.18
CA MET A 18 24.28 22.72 -8.54
C MET A 18 23.25 22.42 -7.44
N ALA A 19 22.26 23.30 -7.23
CA ALA A 19 21.15 23.06 -6.31
C ALA A 19 19.95 22.35 -6.96
N GLN A 20 20.00 22.06 -8.27
CA GLN A 20 19.10 21.08 -8.87
C GLN A 20 19.59 19.68 -8.52
N GLN A 21 19.45 19.28 -7.26
CA GLN A 21 19.42 17.86 -6.96
C GLN A 21 18.30 17.26 -7.84
N PRO A 22 18.59 16.27 -8.71
CA PRO A 22 17.55 15.31 -9.00
C PRO A 22 17.33 14.64 -7.65
N THR A 23 16.34 15.12 -6.89
CA THR A 23 15.79 14.30 -5.83
C THR A 23 15.38 13.03 -6.56
N GLU A 24 16.16 11.96 -6.38
CA GLU A 24 15.75 10.60 -6.66
C GLU A 24 14.58 10.28 -5.70
N SER A 25 13.49 11.04 -5.77
CA SER A 25 12.19 10.57 -5.34
C SER A 25 11.89 9.45 -6.32
N GLY A 26 11.91 8.19 -5.86
CA GLY A 26 12.11 7.01 -6.69
C GLY A 26 11.02 6.69 -7.74
N GLU A 27 10.25 7.67 -8.20
CA GLU A 27 9.40 7.62 -9.37
C GLU A 27 10.19 8.06 -10.62
N ARG A 28 10.71 7.06 -11.32
CA ARG A 28 11.59 7.21 -12.48
C ARG A 28 10.79 7.44 -13.77
N ARG A 29 11.26 8.38 -14.60
CA ARG A 29 10.81 8.54 -15.99
C ARG A 29 11.38 7.41 -16.85
N VAL A 30 10.56 6.85 -17.71
CA VAL A 30 10.93 5.73 -18.59
C VAL A 30 10.50 6.00 -20.02
N ALA A 31 11.02 5.23 -20.98
CA ALA A 31 10.60 5.32 -22.37
C ALA A 31 9.12 4.91 -22.53
N LEU A 32 8.46 5.36 -23.60
CA LEU A 32 7.03 5.05 -23.83
C LEU A 32 6.73 3.55 -23.93
N THR A 33 7.72 2.73 -24.27
CA THR A 33 7.62 1.27 -24.40
C THR A 33 7.86 0.54 -23.08
N ASP A 34 8.41 1.23 -22.08
CA ASP A 34 8.87 0.62 -20.84
C ASP A 34 7.79 0.70 -19.75
N THR A 35 7.86 -0.22 -18.80
CA THR A 35 7.04 -0.18 -17.60
C THR A 35 7.58 0.88 -16.63
N THR A 36 6.69 1.73 -16.14
CA THR A 36 6.98 2.72 -15.09
C THR A 36 6.50 2.21 -13.74
N VAL A 37 7.13 2.65 -12.66
CA VAL A 37 6.79 2.23 -11.29
C VAL A 37 6.43 3.48 -10.47
N ALA A 38 5.27 3.44 -9.81
CA ALA A 38 4.91 4.39 -8.76
C ALA A 38 5.28 3.81 -7.40
N LEU A 39 5.75 4.67 -6.50
CA LEU A 39 6.12 4.28 -5.15
C LEU A 39 5.01 4.61 -4.15
N ASP A 40 5.00 3.91 -3.02
CA ASP A 40 4.22 4.30 -1.86
C ASP A 40 4.93 5.37 -1.00
N ALA A 41 4.27 5.78 0.09
CA ALA A 41 4.81 6.76 1.02
C ALA A 41 6.11 6.32 1.73
N ALA A 42 6.40 5.01 1.76
CA ALA A 42 7.64 4.46 2.31
C ALA A 42 8.74 4.32 1.24
N GLY A 43 8.44 4.65 -0.03
CA GLY A 43 9.36 4.51 -1.15
C GLY A 43 9.42 3.09 -1.73
N ALA A 44 8.51 2.19 -1.34
CA ALA A 44 8.43 0.85 -1.91
C ALA A 44 7.59 0.85 -3.19
N SER A 45 7.85 -0.10 -4.10
CA SER A 45 7.09 -0.26 -5.34
C SER A 45 5.63 -0.58 -5.03
N ALA A 46 4.71 0.27 -5.49
CA ALA A 46 3.28 0.11 -5.27
C ALA A 46 2.53 -0.29 -6.53
N LEU A 47 2.79 0.42 -7.63
CA LEU A 47 2.09 0.24 -8.90
C LEU A 47 3.07 0.12 -10.06
N GLU A 48 2.75 -0.74 -11.02
CA GLU A 48 3.39 -0.82 -12.32
C GLU A 48 2.44 -0.25 -13.38
N GLY A 49 2.93 0.66 -14.24
CA GLY A 49 2.20 1.23 -15.36
C GLY A 49 2.79 0.79 -16.70
N SER A 50 1.93 0.39 -17.64
CA SER A 50 2.33 0.14 -19.03
C SER A 50 1.40 0.88 -20.01
N LEU A 51 1.99 1.56 -20.97
CA LEU A 51 1.25 2.35 -21.95
C LEU A 51 0.77 1.44 -23.09
N ARG A 52 -0.50 1.58 -23.50
CA ARG A 52 -1.06 0.89 -24.67
C ARG A 52 -1.15 1.78 -25.89
N THR A 53 -1.40 3.08 -25.69
CA THR A 53 -1.40 4.05 -26.79
C THR A 53 0.02 4.40 -27.20
N THR A 54 0.43 3.96 -28.39
CA THR A 54 1.78 4.21 -28.91
C THR A 54 1.88 5.49 -29.75
N ALA A 55 0.76 5.97 -30.31
CA ALA A 55 0.71 7.18 -31.11
C ALA A 55 0.38 8.41 -30.25
N LEU A 56 1.42 9.05 -29.70
CA LEU A 56 1.29 10.23 -28.82
C LEU A 56 1.74 11.55 -29.48
N ASN A 57 1.66 11.66 -30.81
CA ASN A 57 2.12 12.84 -31.55
C ASN A 57 1.10 13.98 -31.50
N GLY A 58 1.05 14.69 -30.37
CA GLY A 58 0.21 15.88 -30.19
C GLY A 58 0.90 17.16 -30.64
N THR A 59 0.10 18.18 -30.95
CA THR A 59 0.56 19.55 -31.21
C THR A 59 -0.23 20.56 -30.37
N ALA A 60 0.16 21.83 -30.44
CA ALA A 60 -0.56 22.91 -29.76
C ALA A 60 -2.03 22.99 -30.21
N ASP A 61 -2.28 22.84 -31.51
CA ASP A 61 -3.61 22.97 -32.13
C ASP A 61 -4.39 21.65 -32.17
N SER A 62 -3.68 20.51 -32.14
CA SER A 62 -4.27 19.17 -32.14
C SER A 62 -3.68 18.32 -31.02
N PRO A 63 -4.12 18.53 -29.76
CA PRO A 63 -3.61 17.76 -28.64
C PRO A 63 -4.16 16.33 -28.67
N VAL A 64 -3.34 15.37 -28.24
CA VAL A 64 -3.83 14.01 -27.95
C VAL A 64 -4.63 14.07 -26.65
N THR A 65 -5.90 13.67 -26.73
CA THR A 65 -6.86 13.78 -25.62
C THR A 65 -7.33 12.44 -25.07
N ASN A 66 -6.88 11.34 -25.68
CA ASN A 66 -7.18 10.00 -25.22
C ASN A 66 -5.91 9.15 -25.26
N ILE A 67 -5.57 8.58 -24.11
CA ILE A 67 -4.53 7.58 -23.99
C ILE A 67 -5.08 6.43 -23.16
N ARG A 68 -4.57 5.24 -23.45
CA ARG A 68 -4.90 4.02 -22.77
C ARG A 68 -3.65 3.46 -22.11
N MET A 69 -3.78 3.09 -20.85
CA MET A 69 -2.71 2.45 -20.09
C MET A 69 -3.27 1.36 -19.19
N VAL A 70 -2.39 0.45 -18.79
CA VAL A 70 -2.68 -0.59 -17.82
C VAL A 70 -1.90 -0.29 -16.55
N VAL A 71 -2.59 -0.28 -15.42
CA VAL A 71 -2.00 -0.09 -14.10
C VAL A 71 -2.19 -1.38 -13.31
N LYS A 72 -1.11 -1.90 -12.74
CA LYS A 72 -1.06 -3.16 -11.99
C LYS A 72 -0.60 -2.89 -10.57
N ASN A 73 -1.21 -3.55 -9.59
CA ASN A 73 -0.71 -3.54 -8.22
C ASN A 73 0.48 -4.50 -8.10
N SER A 74 1.69 -3.95 -7.92
CA SER A 74 2.93 -4.70 -7.72
C SER A 74 3.33 -4.82 -6.24
N SER A 75 2.54 -4.25 -5.33
CA SER A 75 2.78 -4.34 -3.89
C SER A 75 2.31 -5.67 -3.29
N THR A 76 2.61 -5.88 -2.01
CA THR A 76 2.12 -7.02 -1.22
C THR A 76 0.77 -6.76 -0.54
N VAL A 77 0.12 -5.61 -0.80
CA VAL A 77 -1.11 -5.18 -0.13
C VAL A 77 -2.19 -4.89 -1.15
N SER A 78 -3.42 -5.32 -0.89
CA SER A 78 -4.58 -4.96 -1.73
C SER A 78 -5.06 -3.55 -1.40
N TYR A 79 -5.45 -2.78 -2.42
CA TYR A 79 -5.97 -1.43 -2.24
C TYR A 79 -7.49 -1.37 -2.39
N ALA A 80 -8.13 -0.56 -1.55
CA ALA A 80 -9.54 -0.17 -1.62
C ALA A 80 -9.75 1.19 -2.30
N LEU A 81 -8.66 1.86 -2.70
CA LEU A 81 -8.66 3.00 -3.61
C LEU A 81 -7.24 3.16 -4.13
N VAL A 82 -7.11 3.32 -5.45
CA VAL A 82 -5.88 3.71 -6.10
C VAL A 82 -6.18 4.92 -6.95
N SER A 83 -5.40 5.99 -6.80
CA SER A 83 -5.42 7.10 -7.75
C SER A 83 -4.05 7.72 -7.90
N GLY A 84 -3.84 8.37 -9.03
CA GLY A 84 -2.55 8.92 -9.37
C GLY A 84 -2.56 9.81 -10.60
N LEU A 85 -1.37 10.28 -10.93
CA LEU A 85 -1.09 11.10 -12.09
C LEU A 85 -0.25 10.30 -13.08
N VAL A 86 -0.51 10.51 -14.36
CA VAL A 86 0.42 10.16 -15.43
C VAL A 86 0.96 11.46 -16.03
N THR A 87 2.26 11.51 -16.29
CA THR A 87 2.91 12.69 -16.85
C THR A 87 3.77 12.31 -18.05
N PHE A 88 3.67 13.10 -19.12
CA PHE A 88 4.41 12.94 -20.36
C PHE A 88 5.40 14.09 -20.56
N TYR A 89 6.57 13.74 -21.10
CA TYR A 89 7.67 14.67 -21.33
C TYR A 89 8.20 14.53 -22.76
N ASP A 90 8.54 15.65 -23.37
CA ASP A 90 9.19 15.67 -24.68
C ASP A 90 10.67 15.22 -24.60
N SER A 91 11.39 15.29 -25.72
CA SER A 91 12.82 14.92 -25.80
C SER A 91 13.75 15.85 -25.00
N SER A 92 13.29 17.05 -24.66
CA SER A 92 14.01 18.00 -23.80
C SER A 92 13.68 17.81 -22.31
N GLY A 93 12.80 16.87 -21.97
CA GLY A 93 12.37 16.60 -20.61
C GLY A 93 11.35 17.60 -20.07
N VAL A 94 10.75 18.42 -20.94
CA VAL A 94 9.70 19.38 -20.58
C VAL A 94 8.35 18.68 -20.50
N ARG A 95 7.61 18.93 -19.41
CA ARG A 95 6.27 18.37 -19.22
C ARG A 95 5.32 18.96 -20.25
N CYS A 96 4.65 18.10 -21.01
CA CYS A 96 3.77 18.52 -22.10
C CYS A 96 2.42 17.77 -22.16
N GLY A 97 2.15 16.91 -21.17
CA GLY A 97 0.85 16.31 -20.95
C GLY A 97 0.75 15.72 -19.54
N GLU A 98 -0.44 15.79 -18.95
CA GLU A 98 -0.74 15.23 -17.63
C GLU A 98 -2.18 14.73 -17.60
N GLY A 99 -2.39 13.57 -16.99
CA GLY A 99 -3.69 12.95 -16.85
C GLY A 99 -3.84 12.27 -15.51
N LEU A 100 -5.07 11.94 -15.14
CA LEU A 100 -5.40 11.24 -13.90
C LEU A 100 -5.73 9.78 -14.20
N PHE A 101 -5.49 8.91 -13.22
CA PHE A 101 -6.07 7.56 -13.20
C PHE A 101 -6.64 7.24 -11.83
N LYS A 102 -7.65 6.37 -11.81
CA LYS A 102 -8.32 5.94 -10.60
C LYS A 102 -8.89 4.52 -10.76
N ALA A 103 -8.78 3.73 -9.70
CA ALA A 103 -9.54 2.49 -9.51
C ALA A 103 -10.06 2.43 -8.07
N ASP A 104 -11.29 1.94 -7.89
CA ASP A 104 -11.91 1.81 -6.56
C ASP A 104 -11.46 0.55 -5.82
N ALA A 105 -10.86 -0.43 -6.48
CA ALA A 105 -10.23 -1.57 -5.83
C ALA A 105 -9.15 -2.15 -6.73
N LEU A 106 -8.07 -2.64 -6.12
CA LEU A 106 -7.01 -3.32 -6.86
C LEU A 106 -6.30 -4.33 -5.95
N ALA A 107 -6.57 -5.61 -6.15
CA ALA A 107 -5.94 -6.70 -5.44
C ALA A 107 -4.46 -6.85 -5.84
N VAL A 108 -3.68 -7.57 -5.01
CA VAL A 108 -2.27 -7.88 -5.31
C VAL A 108 -2.15 -8.62 -6.64
N GLY A 109 -1.30 -8.10 -7.54
CA GLY A 109 -1.10 -8.66 -8.87
C GLY A 109 -2.21 -8.38 -9.88
N GLU A 110 -3.33 -7.78 -9.45
CA GLU A 110 -4.43 -7.38 -10.32
C GLU A 110 -4.02 -6.16 -11.16
N ALA A 111 -4.55 -6.08 -12.38
CA ALA A 111 -4.34 -4.97 -13.29
C ALA A 111 -5.68 -4.49 -13.86
N PHE A 112 -5.77 -3.18 -14.09
CA PHE A 112 -6.90 -2.57 -14.77
C PHE A 112 -6.42 -1.72 -15.93
N GLU A 113 -7.23 -1.68 -16.98
CA GLU A 113 -7.02 -0.79 -18.13
C GLU A 113 -7.85 0.48 -17.93
N THR A 114 -7.24 1.62 -18.20
CA THR A 114 -7.89 2.92 -17.98
C THR A 114 -7.46 3.94 -19.02
N ASP A 115 -8.41 4.81 -19.35
CA ASP A 115 -8.14 6.03 -20.10
C ASP A 115 -7.98 7.20 -19.10
N THR A 116 -7.21 8.23 -19.46
CA THR A 116 -6.91 9.32 -18.52
C THR A 116 -7.76 10.57 -18.81
N PRO A 117 -8.83 10.84 -18.03
CA PRO A 117 -9.73 11.94 -18.32
C PRO A 117 -9.01 13.29 -18.25
N GLY A 118 -9.36 14.19 -19.18
CA GLY A 118 -8.84 15.55 -19.22
C GLY A 118 -7.42 15.70 -19.75
N ILE A 119 -6.75 14.61 -20.15
CA ILE A 119 -5.39 14.69 -20.69
C ILE A 119 -5.35 15.52 -21.97
N ARG A 120 -4.30 16.32 -22.13
CA ARG A 120 -3.98 17.05 -23.37
C ARG A 120 -2.48 17.05 -23.58
N ILE A 121 -2.01 16.15 -24.44
CA ILE A 121 -0.59 16.09 -24.83
C ILE A 121 -0.39 17.00 -26.04
N ARG A 122 0.43 18.04 -25.90
CA ARG A 122 0.65 19.08 -26.93
C ARG A 122 2.02 18.97 -27.63
N CYS A 123 2.65 17.81 -27.51
CA CYS A 123 4.01 17.51 -27.95
C CYS A 123 4.08 16.09 -28.52
N SER A 124 5.24 15.71 -29.04
CA SER A 124 5.62 14.30 -29.20
C SER A 124 6.45 13.86 -27.99
N PRO A 125 5.87 13.13 -27.03
CA PRO A 125 6.58 12.73 -25.82
C PRO A 125 7.60 11.63 -26.13
N SER A 126 8.71 11.66 -25.40
CA SER A 126 9.76 10.64 -25.46
C SER A 126 9.77 9.76 -24.21
N THR A 127 9.35 10.33 -23.08
CA THR A 127 9.34 9.66 -21.78
C THR A 127 8.07 9.96 -21.03
N TRP A 128 7.76 9.10 -20.07
CA TRP A 128 6.59 9.23 -19.23
C TRP A 128 6.86 8.67 -17.83
N ARG A 129 5.95 8.96 -16.90
CA ARG A 129 5.94 8.37 -15.57
C ARG A 129 4.52 8.33 -15.03
N ILE A 130 4.30 7.47 -14.04
CA ILE A 130 3.14 7.54 -13.15
C ILE A 130 3.57 7.90 -11.73
N ILE A 131 2.66 8.52 -11.00
CA ILE A 131 2.81 8.86 -9.58
C ILE A 131 1.55 8.39 -8.86
N ALA A 132 1.72 7.67 -7.75
CA ALA A 132 0.59 7.31 -6.91
C ALA A 132 0.30 8.45 -5.94
N THR A 133 -0.88 9.08 -6.06
CA THR A 133 -1.28 10.18 -5.17
C THR A 133 -2.11 9.70 -4.00
N ASN A 134 -2.92 8.65 -4.20
CA ASN A 134 -3.67 8.01 -3.14
C ASN A 134 -3.59 6.49 -3.28
N LEU A 135 -3.07 5.85 -2.25
CA LEU A 135 -3.07 4.41 -2.07
C LEU A 135 -3.74 4.13 -0.74
N LEU A 136 -5.00 3.68 -0.78
CA LEU A 136 -5.75 3.33 0.42
C LEU A 136 -5.75 1.81 0.60
N PRO A 137 -4.98 1.25 1.55
CA PRO A 137 -4.98 -0.18 1.80
C PRO A 137 -6.37 -0.69 2.17
N ARG A 138 -6.71 -1.86 1.65
CA ARG A 138 -7.88 -2.60 2.12
C ARG A 138 -7.51 -3.27 3.45
N VAL A 139 -8.05 -2.75 4.54
CA VAL A 139 -7.99 -3.42 5.84
C VAL A 139 -9.02 -4.54 5.80
N ALA A 140 -8.57 -5.79 5.73
CA ALA A 140 -9.46 -6.90 6.01
C ALA A 140 -9.94 -6.74 7.45
N PRO A 141 -11.24 -6.98 7.75
CA PRO A 141 -11.65 -7.06 9.14
C PRO A 141 -10.74 -8.10 9.79
N VAL A 142 -10.07 -7.69 10.88
CA VAL A 142 -9.41 -8.65 11.75
C VAL A 142 -10.54 -9.54 12.22
N VAL A 143 -10.66 -10.71 11.61
CA VAL A 143 -11.32 -11.82 12.26
C VAL A 143 -10.41 -12.03 13.46
N GLU A 144 -10.81 -11.48 14.61
CA GLU A 144 -10.26 -11.96 15.86
C GLU A 144 -10.40 -13.47 15.72
N ASN A 145 -9.26 -14.16 15.64
CA ASN A 145 -9.22 -15.57 15.88
C ASN A 145 -9.74 -15.70 17.31
N THR A 146 -11.05 -15.75 17.47
CA THR A 146 -11.72 -16.57 18.45
C THR A 146 -11.27 -17.98 18.08
N ALA A 147 -10.01 -18.26 18.41
CA ALA A 147 -9.64 -19.60 18.82
C ALA A 147 -10.82 -20.01 19.70
N PRO A 148 -11.52 -21.11 19.38
CA PRO A 148 -12.51 -21.61 20.31
C PRO A 148 -11.76 -21.66 21.63
N VAL A 149 -12.29 -20.96 22.63
CA VAL A 149 -11.82 -21.18 24.00
C VAL A 149 -12.03 -22.67 24.18
N SER A 150 -10.97 -23.44 23.97
CA SER A 150 -10.90 -24.81 24.40
C SER A 150 -10.98 -24.63 25.89
N ARG A 151 -12.20 -24.65 26.41
CA ARG A 151 -12.43 -24.97 27.80
C ARG A 151 -11.78 -26.32 27.90
N ALA A 152 -10.52 -26.33 28.36
CA ALA A 152 -9.92 -27.54 28.85
C ALA A 152 -10.99 -28.08 29.80
N THR A 153 -11.58 -29.21 29.44
CA THR A 153 -12.32 -30.02 30.39
C THR A 153 -11.26 -30.50 31.36
N THR A 154 -10.81 -29.62 32.24
CA THR A 154 -9.89 -29.94 33.32
C THR A 154 -10.67 -30.94 34.14
N ASN A 155 -10.27 -32.20 34.06
CA ASN A 155 -10.71 -33.23 34.99
C ASN A 155 -10.34 -32.70 36.37
N LEU A 156 -11.33 -32.24 37.12
CA LEU A 156 -11.11 -31.71 38.46
C LEU A 156 -10.89 -32.92 39.36
N LEU A 157 -9.78 -32.96 40.09
CA LEU A 157 -9.55 -33.97 41.14
C LEU A 157 -9.42 -33.26 42.48
N ILE A 158 -9.99 -33.86 43.51
CA ILE A 158 -9.78 -33.44 44.90
C ILE A 158 -8.98 -34.54 45.60
N SER A 159 -7.87 -34.15 46.23
CA SER A 159 -7.06 -35.05 47.05
C SER A 159 -7.34 -34.77 48.52
N ILE A 160 -7.71 -35.81 49.27
CA ILE A 160 -7.97 -35.73 50.72
C ILE A 160 -7.12 -36.80 51.38
N ASP A 161 -6.21 -36.39 52.26
CA ASP A 161 -5.29 -37.28 52.98
C ASP A 161 -4.48 -38.25 52.09
N GLY A 162 -4.28 -37.88 50.82
CA GLY A 162 -3.56 -38.66 49.81
C GLY A 162 -4.43 -39.56 48.92
N GLU A 163 -5.74 -39.60 49.14
CA GLU A 163 -6.71 -40.29 48.26
C GLU A 163 -7.31 -39.30 47.25
N GLU A 164 -7.22 -39.63 45.97
CA GLU A 164 -7.73 -38.79 44.87
C GLU A 164 -9.15 -39.19 44.46
N HIS A 165 -10.06 -38.21 44.45
CA HIS A 165 -11.44 -38.38 43.98
C HIS A 165 -11.73 -37.46 42.78
N PRO A 166 -12.27 -38.00 41.67
CA PRO A 166 -12.66 -37.19 40.53
C PRO A 166 -13.93 -36.38 40.84
N LEU A 167 -13.88 -35.09 40.53
CA LEU A 167 -15.01 -34.16 40.62
C LEU A 167 -15.62 -33.94 39.24
N GLN A 168 -16.93 -34.10 39.17
CA GLN A 168 -17.73 -33.81 37.97
C GLN A 168 -18.71 -32.68 38.28
N ILE A 169 -18.92 -31.80 37.31
CA ILE A 169 -19.91 -30.72 37.42
C ILE A 169 -21.29 -31.36 37.60
N ASP A 170 -22.09 -30.82 38.52
CA ASP A 170 -23.45 -31.25 38.86
C ASP A 170 -23.60 -32.70 39.37
N ARG A 171 -22.48 -33.40 39.64
CA ARG A 171 -22.51 -34.72 40.27
C ARG A 171 -22.05 -34.62 41.73
N PRO A 172 -22.93 -34.88 42.70
CA PRO A 172 -22.55 -34.85 44.10
C PRO A 172 -21.55 -35.95 44.45
N LEU A 173 -20.45 -35.58 45.10
CA LEU A 173 -19.51 -36.51 45.74
C LEU A 173 -19.79 -36.51 47.24
N VAL A 174 -19.94 -37.70 47.82
CA VAL A 174 -20.22 -37.87 49.25
C VAL A 174 -18.99 -38.44 49.93
N LEU A 175 -18.50 -37.75 50.95
CA LEU A 175 -17.28 -38.09 51.67
C LEU A 175 -17.54 -38.16 53.18
N THR A 176 -16.83 -39.05 53.86
CA THR A 176 -16.90 -39.17 55.32
C THR A 176 -15.68 -38.47 55.90
N LEU A 177 -15.89 -37.32 56.55
CA LEU A 177 -14.83 -36.53 57.16
C LEU A 177 -14.96 -36.64 58.69
N GLY A 178 -14.07 -37.41 59.32
CA GLY A 178 -14.15 -37.74 60.74
C GLY A 178 -15.41 -38.55 61.07
N SER A 179 -16.30 -38.01 61.91
CA SER A 179 -17.57 -38.66 62.30
C SER A 179 -18.80 -38.16 61.52
N ALA A 180 -18.62 -37.30 60.51
CA ALA A 180 -19.72 -36.69 59.78
C ALA A 180 -19.58 -36.87 58.26
N GLN A 181 -20.70 -37.17 57.60
CA GLN A 181 -20.78 -37.27 56.15
C GLN A 181 -21.04 -35.89 55.53
N ARG A 182 -20.29 -35.54 54.49
CA ARG A 182 -20.38 -34.26 53.78
C ARG A 182 -20.55 -34.50 52.29
N THR A 183 -21.37 -33.67 51.64
CA THR A 183 -21.64 -33.74 50.21
C THR A 183 -21.07 -32.52 49.52
N ILE A 184 -20.21 -32.74 48.52
CA ILE A 184 -19.57 -31.72 47.71
C ILE A 184 -20.27 -31.69 46.34
N VAL A 185 -20.69 -30.50 45.91
CA VAL A 185 -21.28 -30.29 44.57
C VAL A 185 -20.54 -29.15 43.89
N VAL A 186 -19.93 -29.44 42.74
CA VAL A 186 -19.23 -28.43 41.94
C VAL A 186 -20.22 -27.79 40.96
N ARG A 187 -20.26 -26.46 40.97
CA ARG A 187 -21.08 -25.65 40.06
C ARG A 187 -20.22 -24.61 39.33
N PRO A 188 -20.57 -24.24 38.09
CA PRO A 188 -19.92 -23.13 37.41
C PRO A 188 -20.17 -21.82 38.18
N ALA A 189 -19.14 -20.99 38.27
CA ALA A 189 -19.28 -19.63 38.79
C ALA A 189 -20.10 -18.78 37.79
N PRO A 190 -20.92 -17.82 38.28
CA PRO A 190 -21.72 -16.94 37.42
C PRO A 190 -20.87 -15.99 36.57
#